data_AF-A0AA88SZH3-F1
#
_entry.id   AF-A0AA88SZH3-F1
#
_cell.length_a   1.000
_cell.length_b   1.000
_cell.length_c   1.000
_cell.angle_alpha   90.00
_cell.angle_beta   90.00
_cell.angle_gamma   90.00
#
_symmetry.space_group_name_H-M   'P 1'
#
loop_
_entity.id
_entity.type
_entity.pdbx_description
1 polymer ?
#
loop_
_entity_poly.entity_id
_entity_poly.type
_entity_poly.pdbx_seq_one_letter_code
_entity_poly.pdbx_strand_id
1 'polypeptide(L)'
;VRANDADSGTNGEIDYSLHQASETVQRLLSINGTTGMIYVKGMVDREEENFLKFSVVAKDRGHNSKSSKVMVNINIKDQNDNAPAIEIRGIGWVTHYNGIANISEDMPIGTPVALVQVSDRDEGENAVVTCVVAGDVPFQLRPASESANDRKRKYFLLTTTLLDYERVKDYRIEIVAVDSGNPALSSTNSLKVQVTDMNDNTPSFSPFPKSNQTN
;
A
#
# COMPACT_ATOMS: atom_id res chain seq x y z
N VAL A 1 -25.98 -24.72 -0.84
CA VAL A 1 -26.95 -24.97 0.26
C VAL A 1 -27.89 -26.09 -0.14
N ARG A 2 -28.59 -26.74 0.79
CA ARG A 2 -29.53 -27.82 0.49
C ARG A 2 -30.74 -27.76 1.43
N ALA A 3 -31.93 -27.93 0.87
CA ALA A 3 -33.16 -28.17 1.59
C ALA A 3 -33.72 -29.54 1.17
N ASN A 4 -34.55 -30.14 2.02
CA ASN A 4 -35.22 -31.41 1.76
C ASN A 4 -36.73 -31.22 1.94
N ASP A 5 -37.52 -31.82 1.05
CA ASP A 5 -38.98 -31.85 1.12
C ASP A 5 -39.43 -33.32 0.98
N ALA A 6 -40.41 -33.74 1.79
CA ALA A 6 -40.88 -35.12 1.85
C ALA A 6 -42.05 -35.40 0.90
N ASP A 7 -42.62 -34.36 0.28
CA ASP A 7 -43.75 -34.49 -0.62
C ASP A 7 -43.33 -35.04 -2.00
N SER A 8 -44.30 -35.54 -2.76
CA SER A 8 -44.09 -36.11 -4.09
C SER A 8 -44.47 -35.14 -5.22
N GLY A 9 -43.83 -35.29 -6.39
CA GLY A 9 -44.08 -34.45 -7.55
C GLY A 9 -43.68 -32.99 -7.31
N THR A 10 -44.43 -32.04 -7.86
CA THR A 10 -44.10 -30.61 -7.77
C THR A 10 -44.12 -30.07 -6.34
N ASN A 11 -44.80 -30.72 -5.40
CA ASN A 11 -44.78 -30.34 -3.99
C ASN A 11 -43.44 -30.67 -3.30
N GLY A 12 -42.64 -31.59 -3.86
CA GLY A 12 -41.29 -31.91 -3.36
C GLY A 12 -40.15 -31.31 -4.20
N GLU A 13 -40.47 -30.66 -5.33
CA GLU A 13 -39.49 -29.97 -6.17
C GLU A 13 -39.16 -28.60 -5.60
N ILE A 14 -37.89 -28.36 -5.28
CA ILE A 14 -37.43 -27.15 -4.57
C ILE A 14 -36.73 -26.20 -5.54
N ASP A 15 -37.15 -24.93 -5.52
CA ASP A 15 -36.45 -23.82 -6.12
C ASP A 15 -35.72 -22.97 -5.06
N TYR A 16 -34.46 -22.65 -5.34
CA TYR A 16 -33.59 -21.83 -4.50
C TYR A 16 -33.46 -20.42 -5.07
N SER A 17 -33.50 -19.41 -4.21
CA SER A 17 -33.26 -18.02 -4.61
C SER A 17 -32.56 -17.22 -3.51
N LEU A 18 -31.79 -16.22 -3.92
CA LEU A 18 -31.20 -15.24 -2.99
C LEU A 18 -32.30 -14.27 -2.53
N HIS A 19 -32.30 -13.95 -1.24
CA HIS A 19 -33.27 -13.05 -0.63
C HIS A 19 -32.59 -12.11 0.36
N GLN A 20 -33.07 -10.86 0.45
CA GLN A 20 -32.38 -9.79 1.20
C GLN A 20 -30.91 -9.62 0.79
N ALA A 21 -30.61 -9.85 -0.49
CA ALA A 21 -29.28 -9.65 -1.04
C ALA A 21 -29.07 -8.17 -1.36
N SER A 22 -28.01 -7.58 -0.80
CA SER A 22 -27.56 -6.23 -1.18
C SER A 22 -27.17 -6.18 -2.65
N GLU A 23 -27.02 -4.97 -3.21
CA GLU A 23 -26.52 -4.80 -4.58
C GLU A 23 -25.16 -5.47 -4.78
N THR A 24 -24.27 -5.39 -3.79
CA THR A 24 -22.98 -6.09 -3.79
C THR A 24 -23.16 -7.61 -3.91
N VAL A 25 -24.04 -8.22 -3.11
CA VAL A 25 -24.31 -9.67 -3.20
C VAL A 25 -24.90 -10.02 -4.57
N GLN A 26 -25.83 -9.23 -5.08
CA GLN A 26 -26.43 -9.45 -6.41
C GLN A 26 -25.43 -9.27 -7.55
N ARG A 27 -24.41 -8.42 -7.38
CA ARG A 27 -23.31 -8.23 -8.34
C ARG A 27 -22.33 -9.38 -8.30
N LEU A 28 -21.91 -9.81 -7.11
CA LEU A 28 -20.82 -10.76 -6.92
C LEU A 28 -21.26 -12.23 -7.01
N LEU A 29 -22.48 -12.54 -6.57
CA LEU A 29 -22.92 -13.92 -6.36
C LEU A 29 -24.17 -14.24 -7.18
N SER A 30 -24.32 -15.52 -7.49
CA SER A 30 -25.55 -16.10 -8.01
C SER A 30 -25.81 -17.46 -7.36
N ILE A 31 -27.05 -17.92 -7.46
CA ILE A 31 -27.45 -19.24 -6.99
C ILE A 31 -28.12 -20.00 -8.14
N ASN A 32 -27.74 -21.26 -8.31
CA ASN A 32 -28.46 -22.16 -9.20
C ASN A 32 -29.82 -22.51 -8.56
N GLY A 33 -30.89 -22.18 -9.27
CA GLY A 33 -32.26 -22.33 -8.77
C GLY A 33 -32.67 -23.76 -8.46
N THR A 34 -32.03 -24.77 -9.06
CA THR A 34 -32.41 -26.18 -8.84
C THR A 34 -31.45 -26.91 -7.91
N THR A 35 -30.16 -26.61 -7.98
CA THR A 35 -29.16 -27.32 -7.15
C THR A 35 -28.85 -26.63 -5.83
N GLY A 36 -29.23 -25.35 -5.68
CA GLY A 36 -28.87 -24.54 -4.51
C GLY A 36 -27.37 -24.23 -4.42
N MET A 37 -26.62 -24.46 -5.50
CA MET A 37 -25.19 -24.11 -5.59
C MET A 37 -25.05 -22.59 -5.71
N ILE A 38 -24.37 -21.98 -4.73
CA ILE A 38 -23.99 -20.57 -4.76
C ILE A 38 -22.62 -20.49 -5.44
N TYR A 39 -22.46 -19.58 -6.39
CA TYR A 39 -21.21 -19.41 -7.12
C TYR A 39 -20.92 -17.91 -7.34
N VAL A 40 -19.63 -17.60 -7.47
CA VAL A 40 -19.14 -16.27 -7.77
C VAL A 40 -19.35 -15.99 -9.27
N LYS A 41 -19.89 -14.81 -9.60
CA LYS A 41 -20.09 -14.36 -10.98
C LYS A 41 -19.43 -13.01 -11.30
N GLY A 42 -18.91 -12.32 -10.29
CA GLY A 42 -18.22 -11.04 -10.42
C GLY A 42 -16.82 -11.06 -9.81
N MET A 43 -16.09 -9.96 -9.94
CA MET A 43 -14.78 -9.79 -9.31
C MET A 43 -14.96 -9.52 -7.83
N VAL A 44 -14.41 -10.40 -6.99
CA VAL A 44 -14.41 -10.25 -5.53
C VAL A 44 -13.13 -9.53 -5.15
N ASP A 45 -13.28 -8.42 -4.45
CA ASP A 45 -12.20 -7.59 -3.92
C ASP A 45 -12.47 -7.43 -2.42
N ARG A 46 -11.54 -7.92 -1.58
CA ARG A 46 -11.72 -7.90 -0.12
C ARG A 46 -11.54 -6.48 0.43
N GLU A 47 -10.69 -5.69 -0.21
CA GLU A 47 -10.40 -4.30 0.13
C GLU A 47 -11.60 -3.40 -0.16
N GLU A 48 -12.54 -3.84 -1.01
CA GLU A 48 -13.87 -3.23 -1.19
C GLU A 48 -14.89 -3.78 -0.17
N GLU A 49 -15.03 -5.10 -0.04
CA GLU A 49 -15.98 -5.74 0.86
C GLU A 49 -15.41 -7.06 1.42
N ASN A 50 -15.27 -7.17 2.73
CA ASN A 50 -14.67 -8.35 3.37
C ASN A 50 -15.71 -9.36 3.90
N PHE A 51 -16.99 -9.00 3.91
CA PHE A 51 -18.05 -9.80 4.50
C PHE A 51 -19.37 -9.68 3.75
N LEU A 52 -19.92 -10.82 3.33
CA LEU A 52 -21.23 -10.88 2.68
C LEU A 52 -22.24 -11.60 3.56
N LYS A 53 -23.40 -10.97 3.74
CA LYS A 53 -24.52 -11.52 4.51
C LYS A 53 -25.82 -11.40 3.74
N PHE A 54 -26.47 -12.53 3.51
CA PHE A 54 -27.76 -12.59 2.83
C PHE A 54 -28.52 -13.83 3.27
N SER A 55 -29.77 -13.96 2.83
CA SER A 55 -30.56 -15.16 3.07
C SER A 55 -30.77 -15.95 1.78
N VAL A 56 -30.89 -17.26 1.90
CA VAL A 56 -31.39 -18.11 0.81
C VAL A 56 -32.77 -18.62 1.19
N VAL A 57 -33.68 -18.55 0.23
CA VAL A 57 -35.03 -19.12 0.34
C VAL A 57 -35.10 -20.37 -0.53
N ALA A 58 -35.57 -21.46 0.07
CA ALA A 58 -35.97 -22.68 -0.63
C ALA A 58 -37.49 -22.74 -0.64
N LYS A 59 -38.10 -22.88 -1.82
CA LYS A 59 -39.55 -22.84 -2.01
C LYS A 59 -39.98 -24.02 -2.88
N ASP A 60 -41.02 -24.74 -2.47
CA ASP A 60 -41.58 -25.81 -3.30
C ASP A 60 -42.40 -25.26 -4.48
N ARG A 61 -42.72 -26.12 -5.46
CA ARG A 61 -43.52 -25.78 -6.65
C ARG A 61 -45.00 -26.13 -6.53
N GLY A 62 -45.52 -26.34 -5.33
CA GLY A 62 -46.92 -26.67 -5.08
C GLY A 62 -47.89 -25.51 -5.27
N HIS A 63 -49.19 -25.81 -5.48
CA HIS A 63 -50.25 -24.81 -5.62
C HIS A 63 -50.45 -23.95 -4.35
N ASN A 64 -50.04 -24.45 -3.17
CA ASN A 64 -49.99 -23.73 -1.90
C ASN A 64 -48.57 -23.70 -1.33
N SER A 65 -47.63 -23.23 -2.17
CA SER A 65 -46.20 -23.39 -1.93
C SER A 65 -45.74 -22.93 -0.55
N LYS A 66 -44.93 -23.75 0.11
CA LYS A 66 -44.24 -23.44 1.36
C LYS A 66 -42.80 -23.03 1.06
N SER A 67 -42.21 -22.33 2.02
CA SER A 67 -40.82 -21.91 1.90
C SER A 67 -40.12 -21.94 3.25
N SER A 68 -38.82 -22.18 3.21
CA SER A 68 -37.92 -22.06 4.35
C SER A 68 -36.78 -21.10 3.99
N LYS A 69 -36.17 -20.52 5.02
CA LYS A 69 -35.15 -19.48 4.87
C LYS A 69 -33.96 -19.78 5.77
N VAL A 70 -32.75 -19.63 5.24
CA VAL A 70 -31.49 -19.78 5.98
C VAL A 70 -30.59 -18.58 5.74
N MET A 71 -29.85 -18.16 6.76
CA MET A 71 -28.87 -17.09 6.67
C MET A 71 -27.51 -17.62 6.23
N VAL A 72 -26.91 -16.96 5.25
CA VAL A 72 -25.58 -17.27 4.73
C VAL A 72 -24.66 -16.11 5.08
N ASN A 73 -23.53 -16.43 5.72
CA ASN A 73 -22.45 -15.50 6.04
C ASN A 73 -21.19 -15.98 5.32
N ILE A 74 -20.58 -15.12 4.50
CA ILE A 74 -19.35 -15.41 3.77
C ILE A 74 -18.30 -14.41 4.23
N ASN A 75 -17.21 -14.91 4.82
CA ASN A 75 -16.01 -14.11 5.07
C ASN A 75 -15.08 -14.27 3.88
N ILE A 76 -14.68 -13.16 3.28
CA ILE A 76 -13.73 -13.15 2.17
C ILE A 76 -12.33 -13.19 2.77
N LYS A 77 -11.50 -14.09 2.25
CA LYS A 77 -10.11 -14.25 2.69
C LYS A 77 -9.22 -13.27 1.93
N ASP A 78 -8.32 -12.64 2.66
CA ASP A 78 -7.28 -11.77 2.14
C ASP A 78 -6.32 -12.56 1.24
N GLN A 79 -5.86 -11.89 0.18
CA GLN A 79 -4.78 -12.30 -0.70
C GLN A 79 -3.78 -11.15 -0.74
N ASN A 80 -2.49 -11.46 -0.89
CA ASN A 80 -1.47 -10.42 -1.01
C ASN A 80 -1.49 -9.87 -2.45
N ASP A 81 -2.42 -8.97 -2.75
CA ASP A 81 -2.64 -8.42 -4.08
C ASP A 81 -2.50 -6.89 -4.16
N ASN A 82 -2.21 -6.22 -3.04
CA ASN A 82 -1.81 -4.82 -3.01
C ASN A 82 -0.33 -4.71 -2.63
N ALA A 83 0.47 -4.08 -3.48
CA ALA A 83 1.84 -3.74 -3.11
C ALA A 83 1.85 -2.49 -2.19
N PRO A 84 2.89 -2.35 -1.35
CA PRO A 84 3.01 -1.18 -0.48
C PRO A 84 2.98 0.14 -1.26
N ALA A 85 2.27 1.15 -0.76
CA ALA A 85 2.28 2.50 -1.31
C ALA A 85 3.24 3.41 -0.51
N ILE A 86 4.12 4.13 -1.22
CA ILE A 86 5.09 5.07 -0.64
C ILE A 86 4.73 6.51 -1.03
N GLU A 87 4.47 7.34 -0.02
CA GLU A 87 4.23 8.78 -0.19
C GLU A 87 5.35 9.59 0.48
N ILE A 88 5.95 10.52 -0.27
CA ILE A 88 7.02 11.39 0.21
C ILE A 88 6.49 12.82 0.28
N ARG A 89 6.57 13.44 1.46
CA ARG A 89 6.09 14.80 1.71
C ARG A 89 7.21 15.69 2.21
N GLY A 90 7.16 16.95 1.77
CA GLY A 90 8.02 17.99 2.32
C GLY A 90 7.70 18.31 3.77
N ILE A 91 8.67 18.91 4.45
CA ILE A 91 8.58 19.36 5.83
C ILE A 91 8.96 20.84 5.90
N GLY A 92 8.44 21.57 6.89
CA GLY A 92 8.37 23.04 6.84
C GLY A 92 9.69 23.80 6.73
N TRP A 93 10.84 23.20 7.04
CA TRP A 93 12.16 23.85 6.99
C TRP A 93 13.03 23.44 5.79
N VAL A 94 12.61 22.44 5.01
CA VAL A 94 13.28 22.06 3.76
C VAL A 94 12.37 22.47 2.62
N THR A 95 12.88 23.24 1.66
CA THR A 95 12.06 23.69 0.54
C THR A 95 11.86 22.55 -0.44
N HIS A 96 10.61 22.10 -0.57
CA HIS A 96 10.19 21.12 -1.57
C HIS A 96 9.52 21.82 -2.75
N TYR A 97 10.10 21.72 -3.94
CA TYR A 97 9.54 22.29 -5.17
C TYR A 97 9.63 21.27 -6.30
N ASN A 98 8.53 21.01 -7.00
CA ASN A 98 8.45 20.04 -8.11
C ASN A 98 9.07 18.67 -7.79
N GLY A 99 8.87 18.16 -6.56
CA GLY A 99 9.40 16.85 -6.13
C GLY A 99 10.90 16.84 -5.79
N ILE A 100 11.51 18.01 -5.65
CA ILE A 100 12.92 18.18 -5.28
C ILE A 100 13.01 18.80 -3.89
N ALA A 101 13.76 18.19 -2.99
CA ALA A 101 14.09 18.74 -1.67
C ALA A 101 15.41 19.53 -1.75
N ASN A 102 15.39 20.81 -1.38
CA ASN A 102 16.58 21.66 -1.33
C ASN A 102 17.05 21.79 0.12
N ILE A 103 18.24 21.26 0.41
CA ILE A 103 18.84 21.24 1.76
C ILE A 103 20.20 21.93 1.72
N SER A 104 20.48 22.77 2.71
CA SER A 104 21.76 23.44 2.84
C SER A 104 22.84 22.49 3.37
N GLU A 105 24.07 22.64 2.89
CA GLU A 105 25.18 21.80 3.33
C GLU A 105 25.62 22.04 4.77
N ASP A 106 25.33 23.24 5.30
CA ASP A 106 25.62 23.64 6.69
C ASP A 106 24.70 22.96 7.72
N MET A 107 23.69 22.20 7.27
CA MET A 107 22.75 21.52 8.16
C MET A 107 23.42 20.38 8.92
N PRO A 108 23.14 20.24 10.23
CA PRO A 108 23.78 19.21 11.04
C PRO A 108 23.33 17.79 10.64
N ILE A 109 24.11 16.81 11.07
CA ILE A 109 23.75 15.38 10.97
C ILE A 109 22.41 15.14 11.70
N GLY A 110 21.56 14.30 11.12
CA GLY A 110 20.24 14.01 11.66
C GLY A 110 19.17 15.02 11.27
N THR A 111 19.48 15.96 10.37
CA THR A 111 18.50 16.91 9.84
C THR A 111 17.44 16.16 9.04
N PRO A 112 16.15 16.31 9.39
CA PRO A 112 15.10 15.71 8.58
C PRO A 112 14.96 16.45 7.26
N VAL A 113 14.75 15.70 6.19
CA VAL A 113 14.66 16.17 4.80
C VAL A 113 13.24 16.05 4.26
N ALA A 114 12.57 14.95 4.61
CA ALA A 114 11.21 14.64 4.17
C ALA A 114 10.51 13.73 5.19
N LEU A 115 9.18 13.71 5.11
CA LEU A 115 8.34 12.72 5.77
C LEU A 115 7.95 11.65 4.75
N VAL A 116 8.27 10.40 5.04
CA VAL A 116 7.94 9.24 4.21
C VAL A 116 6.83 8.48 4.90
N GLN A 117 5.70 8.29 4.22
CA GLN A 117 4.59 7.48 4.71
C GLN A 117 4.47 6.23 3.84
N VAL A 118 4.36 5.08 4.48
CA VAL A 118 4.20 3.78 3.83
C VAL A 118 2.92 3.13 4.34
N SER A 119 2.13 2.57 3.43
CA SER A 119 0.90 1.87 3.78
C SER A 119 0.61 0.76 2.80
N ASP A 120 -0.01 -0.30 3.29
CA ASP A 120 -0.53 -1.40 2.49
C ASP A 120 -2.02 -1.57 2.75
N ARG A 121 -2.78 -1.97 1.73
CA ARG A 121 -4.24 -2.09 1.81
C ARG A 121 -4.70 -3.48 2.26
N ASP A 122 -3.80 -4.45 2.27
CA ASP A 122 -4.09 -5.83 2.64
C ASP A 122 -4.32 -5.98 4.17
N GLU A 123 -4.45 -7.21 4.66
CA GLU A 123 -4.69 -7.50 6.08
C GLU A 123 -3.66 -8.43 6.70
N GLY A 124 -3.38 -8.22 7.99
CA GLY A 124 -2.41 -9.03 8.72
C GLY A 124 -1.01 -8.88 8.15
N GLU A 125 -0.30 -10.00 7.99
CA GLU A 125 1.08 -10.04 7.49
C GLU A 125 1.23 -9.44 6.08
N ASN A 126 0.21 -9.58 5.23
CA ASN A 126 0.20 -9.02 3.88
C ASN A 126 0.27 -7.47 3.92
N ALA A 127 -0.17 -6.84 5.01
CA ALA A 127 -0.03 -5.40 5.20
C ALA A 127 1.15 -4.97 6.08
N VAL A 128 1.97 -5.90 6.56
CA VAL A 128 3.16 -5.56 7.36
C VAL A 128 4.30 -5.19 6.44
N VAL A 129 4.64 -3.90 6.41
CA VAL A 129 5.65 -3.37 5.51
C VAL A 129 6.97 -3.02 6.21
N THR A 130 8.08 -3.45 5.61
CA THR A 130 9.43 -3.00 5.92
C THR A 130 9.89 -2.00 4.86
N CYS A 131 10.55 -0.92 5.29
CA CYS A 131 10.98 0.17 4.39
C CYS A 131 12.46 0.50 4.63
N VAL A 132 13.22 0.69 3.55
CA VAL A 132 14.65 0.99 3.57
C VAL A 132 15.00 2.07 2.54
N VAL A 133 16.09 2.79 2.81
CA VAL A 133 16.78 3.58 1.77
C VAL A 133 17.75 2.65 1.07
N ALA A 134 17.65 2.56 -0.25
CA ALA A 134 18.53 1.74 -1.06
C ALA A 134 19.82 2.51 -1.45
N GLY A 135 20.91 1.76 -1.60
CA GLY A 135 22.20 2.29 -2.00
C GLY A 135 23.03 2.86 -0.85
N ASP A 136 24.26 3.28 -1.18
CA ASP A 136 25.19 3.92 -0.26
C ASP A 136 25.06 5.44 -0.38
N VAL A 137 24.03 5.98 0.28
CA VAL A 137 23.74 7.42 0.32
C VAL A 137 23.72 7.90 1.77
N PRO A 138 24.06 9.18 2.05
CA PRO A 138 24.16 9.71 3.41
C PRO A 138 22.78 10.02 4.02
N PHE A 139 21.82 9.11 3.86
CA PHE A 139 20.45 9.27 4.33
C PHE A 139 19.90 7.97 4.91
N GLN A 140 19.04 8.08 5.92
CA GLN A 140 18.38 6.94 6.56
C GLN A 140 16.94 7.26 6.93
N LEU A 141 16.12 6.22 7.05
CA LEU A 141 14.78 6.33 7.61
C LEU A 141 14.82 6.14 9.12
N ARG A 142 14.10 6.98 9.85
CA ARG A 142 13.78 6.76 11.26
C ARG A 142 12.28 6.84 11.51
N PRO A 143 11.68 5.91 12.25
CA PRO A 143 10.26 5.99 12.60
C PRO A 143 9.90 7.35 13.21
N ALA A 144 8.85 7.99 12.69
CA ALA A 144 8.33 9.26 13.19
C ALA A 144 7.36 9.10 14.36
N SER A 145 6.90 7.88 14.62
CA SER A 145 6.06 7.50 15.75
C SER A 145 6.39 6.07 16.19
N GLU A 146 6.25 5.78 17.48
CA GLU A 146 6.41 4.44 18.05
C GLU A 146 5.15 3.57 17.97
N SER A 147 4.06 4.09 17.38
CA SER A 147 2.82 3.31 17.25
C SER A 147 2.97 2.22 16.18
N ALA A 148 3.33 1.02 16.61
CA ALA A 148 3.56 -0.15 15.76
C ALA A 148 2.31 -0.59 14.97
N ASN A 149 1.10 -0.17 15.40
CA ASN A 149 -0.19 -0.56 14.83
C ASN A 149 -0.76 0.44 13.82
N ASP A 150 -0.05 1.51 13.45
CA ASP A 150 -0.53 2.40 12.39
C ASP A 150 -0.35 1.71 11.02
N ARG A 151 -1.47 1.45 10.32
CA ARG A 151 -1.48 0.99 8.92
C ARG A 151 -0.77 1.99 7.98
N LYS A 152 -0.51 3.22 8.45
CA LYS A 152 0.26 4.25 7.77
C LYS A 152 1.54 4.54 8.57
N ARG A 153 2.54 3.68 8.44
CA ARG A 153 3.85 3.88 9.08
C ARG A 153 4.51 5.13 8.51
N LYS A 154 5.01 5.99 9.40
CA LYS A 154 5.66 7.24 9.03
C LYS A 154 7.12 7.20 9.46
N TYR A 155 7.98 7.70 8.59
CA TYR A 155 9.42 7.80 8.81
C TYR A 155 9.89 9.21 8.47
N PHE A 156 10.81 9.74 9.25
CA PHE A 156 11.64 10.86 8.83
C PHE A 156 12.81 10.33 8.01
N LEU A 157 13.04 10.93 6.85
CA LEU A 157 14.27 10.76 6.08
C LEU A 157 15.30 11.76 6.63
N LEU A 158 16.38 11.26 7.22
CA LEU A 158 17.38 12.05 7.93
C LEU A 158 18.74 11.97 7.24
N THR A 159 19.54 13.04 7.30
CA THR A 159 20.97 12.98 6.94
C THR A 159 21.75 12.14 7.94
N THR A 160 22.71 11.34 7.47
CA THR A 160 23.60 10.52 8.32
C THR A 160 25.02 11.06 8.41
N THR A 161 25.42 11.91 7.46
CA THR A 161 26.70 12.62 7.46
C THR A 161 26.48 14.10 7.18
N LEU A 162 27.54 14.89 7.35
CA LEU A 162 27.56 16.25 6.81
C LEU A 162 27.50 16.17 5.27
N LEU A 163 26.73 17.08 4.69
CA LEU A 163 26.68 17.28 3.25
C LEU A 163 27.79 18.27 2.86
N ASP A 164 28.16 18.24 1.59
CA ASP A 164 29.29 19.02 1.04
C ASP A 164 28.96 19.23 -0.43
N TYR A 165 28.65 20.49 -0.77
CA TYR A 165 28.22 20.92 -2.10
C TYR A 165 29.34 20.78 -3.13
N GLU A 166 30.59 21.10 -2.76
CA GLU A 166 31.76 20.91 -3.63
C GLU A 166 31.98 19.45 -4.00
N ARG A 167 31.62 18.53 -3.11
CA ARG A 167 31.78 17.08 -3.33
C ARG A 167 30.60 16.44 -4.06
N VAL A 168 29.37 16.64 -3.59
CA VAL A 168 28.16 16.05 -4.20
C VAL A 168 26.97 17.02 -4.11
N LYS A 169 26.50 17.46 -5.28
CA LYS A 169 25.45 18.48 -5.41
C LYS A 169 24.03 17.92 -5.45
N ASP A 170 23.86 16.71 -5.96
CA ASP A 170 22.56 16.09 -6.16
C ASP A 170 22.60 14.63 -5.67
N TYR A 171 21.59 14.24 -4.90
CA TYR A 171 21.33 12.84 -4.54
C TYR A 171 19.99 12.38 -5.12
N ARG A 172 19.93 11.13 -5.56
CA ARG A 172 18.68 10.42 -5.85
C ARG A 172 18.51 9.35 -4.77
N ILE A 173 17.61 9.61 -3.83
CA ILE A 173 17.35 8.71 -2.72
C ILE A 173 16.22 7.78 -3.13
N GLU A 174 16.52 6.50 -3.26
CA GLU A 174 15.53 5.47 -3.55
C GLU A 174 15.04 4.84 -2.25
N ILE A 175 13.73 4.85 -2.06
CA ILE A 175 13.05 4.28 -0.91
C ILE A 175 12.32 3.03 -1.40
N VAL A 176 12.64 1.90 -0.81
CA VAL A 176 12.07 0.60 -1.15
C VAL A 176 11.23 0.11 0.00
N ALA A 177 9.98 -0.24 -0.29
CA ALA A 177 9.04 -0.83 0.66
C ALA A 177 8.68 -2.24 0.20
N VAL A 178 8.67 -3.20 1.14
CA VAL A 178 8.37 -4.61 0.89
C VAL A 178 7.39 -5.09 1.96
N ASP A 179 6.29 -5.70 1.54
CA ASP A 179 5.34 -6.33 2.47
C ASP A 179 5.89 -7.65 3.04
N SER A 180 5.15 -8.27 3.95
CA SER A 180 5.51 -9.57 4.56
C SER A 180 4.65 -10.71 4.01
N GLY A 181 3.97 -10.49 2.87
CA GLY A 181 3.14 -11.50 2.23
C GLY A 181 3.93 -12.60 1.53
N ASN A 182 3.21 -13.59 1.00
CA ASN A 182 3.80 -14.71 0.26
C ASN A 182 2.99 -15.04 -1.01
N PRO A 183 3.47 -14.69 -2.22
CA PRO A 183 4.74 -14.01 -2.49
C PRO A 183 4.74 -12.57 -1.97
N ALA A 184 5.89 -12.07 -1.55
CA ALA A 184 6.02 -10.69 -1.10
C ALA A 184 5.93 -9.72 -2.29
N LEU A 185 5.25 -8.60 -2.12
CA LEU A 185 5.22 -7.51 -3.08
C LEU A 185 6.06 -6.32 -2.58
N SER A 186 6.51 -5.51 -3.53
CA SER A 186 7.39 -4.37 -3.25
C SER A 186 7.10 -3.19 -4.14
N SER A 187 7.39 -2.00 -3.63
CA SER A 187 7.37 -0.77 -4.40
C SER A 187 8.62 0.07 -4.16
N THR A 188 8.91 0.97 -5.07
CA THR A 188 10.04 1.89 -4.97
C THR A 188 9.58 3.29 -5.36
N ASN A 189 9.96 4.27 -4.57
CA ASN A 189 9.76 5.69 -4.87
C ASN A 189 11.07 6.45 -4.61
N SER A 190 11.32 7.52 -5.35
CA SER A 190 12.59 8.24 -5.27
C SER A 190 12.40 9.73 -4.99
N LEU A 191 13.22 10.28 -4.10
CA LEU A 191 13.32 11.71 -3.84
C LEU A 191 14.62 12.26 -4.41
N LYS A 192 14.53 13.32 -5.22
CA LYS A 192 15.71 14.09 -5.59
C LYS A 192 16.01 15.09 -4.48
N VAL A 193 17.25 15.08 -3.98
CA VAL A 193 17.75 16.04 -3.00
C VAL A 193 18.85 16.87 -3.64
N GLN A 194 18.72 18.19 -3.58
CA GLN A 194 19.72 19.14 -4.03
C GLN A 194 20.37 19.80 -2.83
N VAL A 195 21.69 19.74 -2.79
CA VAL A 195 22.48 20.46 -1.80
C VAL A 195 22.60 21.91 -2.26
N THR A 196 22.30 22.86 -1.38
CA THR A 196 22.51 24.28 -1.66
C THR A 196 23.86 24.73 -1.09
N ASP A 197 24.60 25.41 -1.95
CA ASP A 197 25.93 25.96 -1.73
C ASP A 197 25.94 27.03 -0.62
N MET A 198 26.93 26.94 0.26
CA MET A 198 27.30 27.92 1.26
C MET A 198 28.74 28.35 1.03
N ASN A 199 29.01 29.65 1.18
CA ASN A 199 30.36 30.19 0.97
C ASN A 199 31.30 29.84 2.15
N ASP A 200 31.73 28.58 2.23
CA ASP A 200 32.62 28.02 3.26
C ASP A 200 34.08 27.83 2.77
N ASN A 201 34.31 27.96 1.47
CA ASN A 201 35.60 27.83 0.82
C ASN A 201 36.28 29.19 0.58
N THR A 202 37.56 29.31 0.92
CA THR A 202 38.35 30.54 0.70
C THR A 202 39.00 30.55 -0.70
N PRO A 203 39.07 31.69 -1.41
CA PRO A 203 39.78 31.78 -2.69
C PRO A 203 41.25 31.34 -2.58
N SER A 204 41.72 30.52 -3.53
CA SER A 204 43.13 30.11 -3.62
C SER A 204 43.71 30.43 -5.00
N PHE A 205 44.96 30.88 -5.02
CA PHE A 205 45.70 31.12 -6.26
C PHE A 205 46.32 29.81 -6.75
N SER A 206 46.21 29.52 -8.05
CA SER A 206 47.03 28.48 -8.67
C SER A 206 48.47 29.00 -8.87
N PRO A 207 49.50 28.15 -8.66
CA PRO A 207 50.87 28.57 -8.91
C PRO A 207 51.03 28.94 -10.38
N PHE A 208 51.57 30.13 -10.65
CA PHE A 208 51.89 30.58 -12.00
C PHE A 208 52.83 29.54 -12.65
N PRO A 209 52.59 29.13 -13.91
CA PRO A 209 53.55 28.31 -14.63
C PRO A 209 54.86 29.08 -14.70
N LYS A 210 55.95 28.52 -14.14
CA LYS A 210 57.28 29.11 -14.26
C LYS A 210 57.57 29.22 -15.75
N SER A 211 57.69 30.45 -16.26
CA SER A 211 58.24 30.64 -17.59
C SER A 211 59.64 30.04 -17.57
N ASN A 212 59.88 29.06 -18.44
CA ASN A 212 61.21 28.55 -18.70
C ASN A 212 62.02 29.72 -19.31
N GLN A 213 62.68 30.50 -18.45
CA GLN A 213 63.75 31.38 -18.90
C GLN A 213 64.94 30.48 -19.24
N THR A 214 65.01 30.09 -20.52
CA THR A 214 66.26 29.62 -21.12
C THR A 214 67.19 30.83 -21.26
N ASN A 215 68.29 30.80 -20.50
CA ASN A 215 69.45 31.68 -20.68
C ASN A 215 70.09 31.49 -22.06
#